data_AF-A0A846Q9J4-F1
#
_entry.id   AF-A0A846Q9J4-F1
#
_cell.length_a   1.000
_cell.length_b   1.000
_cell.length_c   1.000
_cell.angle_alpha   90.00
_cell.angle_beta   90.00
_cell.angle_gamma   90.00
#
_symmetry.space_group_name_H-M   'P 1'
#
loop_
_entity.id
_entity.type
_entity.pdbx_description
1 polymer ?
#
loop_
_entity_poly.entity_id
_entity_poly.type
_entity_poly.pdbx_seq_one_letter_code
_entity_poly.pdbx_strand_id
1 'polypeptide(L)' 'AREKYQLRKLVSELREKEGRGTELISLYVPPKRRISDVISYLREEYSTASNIKSDLTRKHVQDAIVKT' A
#
# COMPACT_ATOMS: atom_id res chain seq x y z
N ALA A 1 7.70 21.21 16.42
CA ALA A 1 6.27 21.57 16.19
C ALA A 1 5.83 21.33 14.74
N ARG A 2 6.63 21.75 13.74
CA ARG A 2 6.30 21.67 12.32
C ARG A 2 6.10 20.24 11.78
N GLU A 3 6.95 19.28 12.13
CA GLU A 3 6.81 17.87 11.71
C GLU A 3 5.50 17.23 12.18
N LYS A 4 5.14 17.39 13.46
CA LYS A 4 3.84 16.88 13.98
C LYS A 4 2.65 17.49 13.24
N TYR A 5 2.72 18.77 12.89
CA TYR A 5 1.67 19.43 12.11
C TYR A 5 1.58 18.88 10.68
N GLN A 6 2.72 18.70 10.01
CA GLN A 6 2.76 18.13 8.66
C GLN A 6 2.26 16.69 8.63
N LEU A 7 2.67 15.87 9.60
CA LEU A 7 2.19 14.50 9.73
C LEU A 7 0.68 14.46 9.94
N ARG A 8 0.15 15.30 10.85
CA ARG A 8 -1.29 15.40 11.09
C ARG A 8 -2.05 15.82 9.84
N LYS A 9 -1.54 16.80 9.09
CA LYS A 9 -2.14 17.26 7.84
C LYS A 9 -2.15 16.14 6.79
N LEU A 10 -1.04 15.45 6.61
CA LEU A 10 -0.91 14.32 5.69
C LEU A 10 -1.87 13.18 6.06
N VAL A 11 -2.02 12.86 7.35
CA VAL A 11 -3.00 11.86 7.81
C VAL A 11 -4.43 12.30 7.52
N SER A 12 -4.77 13.57 7.70
CA SER A 12 -6.10 14.09 7.32
C SER A 12 -6.34 13.99 5.81
N GLU A 13 -5.36 14.39 5.00
CA GLU A 13 -5.45 14.31 3.53
C GLU A 13 -5.59 12.85 3.04
N LEU A 14 -4.89 11.90 3.66
CA LEU A 14 -5.01 10.47 3.35
C LEU A 14 -6.38 9.90 3.77
N ARG A 15 -6.96 10.37 4.88
CA ARG A 15 -8.30 9.95 5.34
C ARG A 15 -9.41 10.37 4.38
N GLU A 16 -9.23 11.47 3.67
CA GLU A 16 -10.18 11.95 2.66
C GLU A 16 -10.08 11.19 1.34
N LYS A 17 -9.06 10.34 1.16
CA LYS A 17 -8.93 9.52 -0.06
C LYS A 17 -9.89 8.35 0.00
N GLU A 18 -10.86 8.37 -0.91
CA GLU A 18 -11.72 7.23 -1.20
C GLU A 18 -11.22 6.52 -2.46
N GLY A 19 -10.97 5.21 -2.35
CA GLY A 19 -10.61 4.34 -3.47
C GLY A 19 -11.68 3.27 -3.68
N ARG A 20 -11.74 2.69 -4.87
CA ARG A 20 -12.68 1.59 -5.13
C ARG A 20 -12.16 0.30 -4.49
N GLY A 21 -12.63 -0.01 -3.30
CA GLY A 21 -12.53 -1.32 -2.64
C GLY A 21 -11.13 -1.75 -2.18
N THR A 22 -10.17 -1.90 -3.08
CA THR A 22 -8.90 -2.61 -2.83
C THR A 22 -7.66 -1.94 -3.44
N GLU A 23 -7.74 -0.66 -3.81
CA GLU A 23 -6.67 0.07 -4.52
C GLU A 23 -5.71 0.85 -3.61
N LEU A 24 -6.04 0.99 -2.32
CA LEU A 24 -5.26 1.79 -1.39
C LEU A 24 -4.38 0.88 -0.52
N ILE A 25 -3.07 0.93 -0.78
CA ILE A 25 -2.07 0.18 0.00
C ILE A 25 -1.29 1.17 0.86
N SER A 26 -1.15 0.86 2.15
CA SER A 26 -0.32 1.60 3.09
C SER A 26 0.67 0.64 3.72
N LEU A 27 1.97 0.94 3.60
CA LEU A 27 3.05 0.09 4.09
C LEU A 27 3.88 0.85 5.14
N TYR A 28 3.99 0.27 6.33
CA TYR A 28 4.87 0.77 7.37
C TYR A 28 6.14 -0.09 7.45
N VAL A 29 7.30 0.52 7.21
CA VAL A 29 8.60 -0.15 7.31
C VAL A 29 9.30 0.32 8.59
N PRO A 30 9.46 -0.55 9.60
CA PRO A 30 10.20 -0.19 10.79
C PRO A 30 11.70 -0.06 10.47
N PRO A 31 12.46 0.79 11.20
CA PRO A 31 13.85 1.11 10.89
C PRO A 31 14.82 -0.08 10.94
N LYS A 32 14.42 -1.20 11.57
CA LYS A 32 15.22 -2.43 11.67
C LYS A 32 14.97 -3.44 10.55
N ARG A 33 13.94 -3.22 9.71
CA ARG A 33 13.60 -4.14 8.62
C ARG A 33 14.39 -3.77 7.36
N ARG A 34 15.03 -4.75 6.73
CA ARG A 34 15.79 -4.52 5.50
C ARG A 34 14.84 -4.28 4.34
N ILE A 35 15.22 -3.37 3.45
CA ILE A 35 14.44 -3.04 2.24
C ILE A 35 14.27 -4.28 1.35
N SER A 36 15.29 -5.14 1.25
CA SER A 36 15.21 -6.43 0.54
C SER A 36 14.03 -7.29 0.99
N ASP A 37 13.82 -7.38 2.31
CA ASP A 37 12.82 -8.24 2.91
C ASP A 37 11.41 -7.65 2.71
N VAL A 38 11.32 -6.32 2.61
CA VAL A 38 10.09 -5.62 2.26
C VAL A 38 9.73 -5.86 0.79
N ILE A 39 10.71 -5.78 -0.12
CA ILE A 39 10.49 -6.05 -1.54
C ILE A 39 10.06 -7.50 -1.76
N SER A 40 10.71 -8.46 -1.10
CA SER A 40 10.31 -9.88 -1.17
C SER A 40 8.88 -10.07 -0.68
N TYR A 41 8.53 -9.46 0.45
CA TYR A 41 7.16 -9.50 0.98
C TYR A 41 6.14 -8.93 -0.01
N LEU A 42 6.42 -7.78 -0.64
CA LEU A 42 5.52 -7.21 -1.65
C LEU A 42 5.34 -8.12 -2.88
N ARG A 43 6.39 -8.85 -3.28
CA ARG A 43 6.29 -9.83 -4.39
C ARG A 43 5.43 -11.04 -4.01
N GLU A 44 5.52 -11.50 -2.76
CA GLU A 44 4.66 -12.58 -2.25
C GLU A 44 3.19 -12.15 -2.21
N GLU A 45 2.91 -10.92 -1.75
CA GLU A 45 1.55 -10.35 -1.76
C GLU A 45 1.04 -10.17 -3.20
N TYR A 46 1.89 -9.77 -4.14
CA TYR A 46 1.54 -9.69 -5.57
C TYR A 46 1.12 -11.05 -6.13
N SER A 47 1.87 -12.11 -5.80
CA SER A 47 1.54 -13.47 -6.21
C SER A 47 0.27 -13.97 -5.53
N THR A 48 0.01 -13.55 -4.29
CA THR A 48 -1.22 -13.93 -3.58
C THR A 48 -2.45 -13.26 -4.19
N ALA A 49 -2.31 -12.00 -4.61
CA ALA A 49 -3.34 -11.25 -5.31
C ALA A 49 -3.76 -11.92 -6.63
N SER A 50 -2.92 -12.75 -7.25
CA SER A 50 -3.29 -13.45 -8.50
C SER A 50 -4.46 -14.42 -8.33
N ASN A 51 -4.74 -14.85 -7.09
CA ASN A 51 -5.83 -15.78 -6.78
C ASN A 51 -7.20 -15.09 -6.62
N ILE A 52 -7.26 -13.75 -6.73
CA ILE A 52 -8.52 -13.02 -6.69
C ILE A 52 -9.38 -13.41 -7.91
N LYS A 53 -10.60 -13.87 -7.64
CA LYS A 53 -11.53 -14.39 -8.66
C LYS A 53 -12.04 -13.31 -9.62
N SER A 54 -12.27 -12.09 -9.12
CA SER A 54 -12.68 -10.96 -9.95
C SER A 54 -11.48 -10.40 -10.70
N ASP A 55 -11.50 -10.47 -12.03
CA ASP A 55 -10.40 -9.99 -12.88
C ASP A 55 -10.12 -8.48 -12.67
N LEU A 56 -11.19 -7.68 -12.50
CA LEU A 56 -11.07 -6.24 -12.24
C LEU A 56 -10.36 -5.99 -10.91
N THR A 57 -10.84 -6.65 -9.84
CA THR A 57 -10.28 -6.49 -8.49
C THR A 57 -8.85 -7.01 -8.42
N ARG A 58 -8.56 -8.14 -9.08
CA ARG A 58 -7.21 -8.71 -9.19
C ARG A 58 -6.24 -7.71 -9.79
N LYS A 59 -6.60 -7.14 -10.94
CA LYS A 59 -5.77 -6.15 -11.63
C LYS A 59 -5.55 -4.90 -10.77
N HIS A 60 -6.60 -4.39 -10.13
CA HIS A 60 -6.51 -3.21 -9.28
C HIS A 60 -5.55 -3.41 -8.09
N VAL A 61 -5.59 -4.58 -7.44
CA VAL A 61 -4.67 -4.92 -6.34
C VAL A 61 -3.24 -5.08 -6.84
N GLN A 62 -3.05 -5.81 -7.94
CA GLN A 62 -1.72 -6.01 -8.53
C GLN A 62 -1.07 -4.70 -8.98
N ASP A 63 -1.84 -3.83 -9.63
CA ASP A 63 -1.37 -2.52 -10.06
C ASP A 63 -1.01 -1.63 -8.85
N ALA A 64 -1.78 -1.68 -7.77
CA ALA A 64 -1.48 -0.93 -6.55
C ALA A 64 -0.17 -1.40 -5.88
N ILE A 65 0.13 -2.70 -5.91
CA ILE A 65 1.38 -3.24 -5.35
C ILE A 65 2.59 -2.81 -6.19
N VAL A 66 2.48 -2.84 -7.52
CA VAL A 66 3.58 -2.50 -8.43
C VAL A 66 3.84 -0.99 -8.51
N LYS A 67 2.80 -0.17 -8.33
CA LYS A 67 2.88 1.30 -8.43
C LYS A 67 3.43 1.97 -7.16
N THR A 68 3.79 1.19 -6.13
CA THR A 68 4.49 1.65 -4.93
C THR A 68 5.95 1.97 -5.25
#